data_AF-A0ABD1S7J0-F1
#
_entry.id   AF-A0ABD1S7J0-F1
#
_cell.length_a   1.000
_cell.length_b   1.000
_cell.length_c   1.000
_cell.angle_alpha   90.00
_cell.angle_beta   90.00
_cell.angle_gamma   90.00
#
_symmetry.space_group_name_H-M   'P 1'
#
loop_
_entity.id
_entity.type
_entity.pdbx_description
1 polymer ?
#
loop_
_entity_poly.entity_id
_entity_poly.type
_entity_poly.pdbx_seq_one_letter_code
_entity_poly.pdbx_strand_id
1 'polypeptide(L)'
;MDKFFIAANILLLLSLSFHVNGEVEAKQCDIFKGSWVFDNSYPLYDSTKCPFIEKEFDCQKNGRTDKDYMKFRWQPSGCKLPRFNGVDFLTKLKGKRLMFVGDSLSLNQWQSLTCMLHVAVPEAKYTLQRIGGLSKFEFSG
;
A
#
# COMPACT_ATOMS: atom_id res chain seq x y z
N MET A 1 4.57 -34.23 -52.72
CA MET A 1 3.64 -33.60 -51.75
C MET A 1 4.50 -33.18 -50.58
N ASP A 2 5.22 -32.09 -50.83
CA ASP A 2 6.49 -31.71 -50.21
C ASP A 2 6.46 -30.22 -49.83
N LYS A 3 5.49 -29.81 -49.01
CA LYS A 3 5.41 -28.40 -48.57
C LYS A 3 5.07 -28.18 -47.09
N PHE A 4 4.78 -29.23 -46.32
CA PHE A 4 4.39 -29.08 -44.90
C PHE A 4 5.53 -29.34 -43.89
N PHE A 5 6.54 -30.15 -44.22
CA PHE A 5 7.61 -30.49 -43.24
C PHE A 5 8.74 -29.47 -43.15
N ILE A 6 8.99 -28.68 -44.19
CA ILE A 6 10.08 -27.68 -44.20
C ILE A 6 9.66 -26.41 -43.42
N ALA A 7 8.39 -26.01 -43.51
CA ALA A 7 7.88 -24.81 -42.84
C ALA A 7 7.89 -24.94 -41.30
N ALA A 8 7.62 -26.14 -40.76
CA ALA A 8 7.61 -26.38 -39.32
C ALA A 8 9.00 -26.27 -38.69
N ASN A 9 10.06 -26.70 -39.39
CA ASN A 9 11.44 -26.63 -38.89
C ASN A 9 12.01 -25.21 -38.97
N ILE A 10 11.64 -24.42 -39.98
CA ILE A 10 12.05 -23.00 -40.09
C ILE A 10 11.37 -22.17 -39.00
N LEU A 11 10.10 -22.43 -38.66
CA LEU A 11 9.42 -21.77 -37.54
C LEU A 11 10.05 -22.14 -36.18
N LEU A 12 10.49 -23.39 -36.00
CA LEU A 12 11.18 -23.85 -34.79
C LEU A 12 12.59 -23.24 -34.65
N LEU A 13 13.30 -23.06 -35.76
CA LEU A 13 14.62 -22.41 -35.78
C LEU A 13 14.53 -20.88 -35.59
N LEU A 14 13.45 -20.25 -36.08
CA LEU A 14 13.18 -18.84 -35.85
C LEU A 14 12.67 -18.55 -34.42
N SER A 15 11.94 -19.47 -33.78
CA SER A 15 11.56 -19.33 -32.36
C SER A 15 12.75 -19.54 -31.41
N LEU A 16 13.74 -20.36 -31.78
CA LEU A 16 15.01 -20.49 -31.03
C LEU A 16 15.95 -19.28 -31.21
N SER A 17 15.73 -18.45 -32.23
CA SER A 17 16.56 -17.27 -32.54
C SER A 17 15.96 -15.93 -32.07
N PHE A 18 14.74 -15.94 -31.54
CA PHE A 18 14.04 -14.76 -31.01
C PHE A 18 13.48 -15.04 -29.61
N HIS A 19 14.35 -15.08 -28.61
CA HIS A 19 14.19 -14.51 -27.25
C HIS A 19 15.38 -14.97 -26.38
N VAL A 20 16.60 -14.60 -26.76
CA VAL A 20 17.60 -14.24 -25.73
C VAL A 20 17.32 -12.79 -25.35
N ASN A 21 16.13 -12.56 -24.79
CA ASN A 21 16.05 -11.55 -23.75
C ASN A 21 16.57 -12.26 -22.53
N GLY A 22 17.82 -11.98 -22.16
CA GLY A 22 18.22 -12.23 -20.79
C GLY A 22 17.19 -11.51 -19.94
N GLU A 23 16.28 -12.28 -19.35
CA GLU A 23 15.67 -11.86 -18.11
C GLU A 23 16.86 -11.58 -17.20
N VAL A 24 17.21 -10.29 -17.09
CA VAL A 24 17.61 -9.82 -15.77
C VAL A 24 16.41 -10.19 -14.93
N GLU A 25 16.48 -11.35 -14.29
CA GLU A 25 15.59 -11.74 -13.22
C GLU A 25 15.74 -10.58 -12.23
N ALA A 26 14.89 -9.57 -12.37
CA ALA A 26 14.82 -8.47 -11.46
C ALA A 26 14.37 -9.14 -10.18
N LYS A 27 15.33 -9.51 -9.32
CA LYS A 27 15.12 -10.30 -8.10
C LYS A 27 13.79 -9.88 -7.53
N GLN A 28 12.78 -10.74 -7.72
CA GLN A 28 11.41 -10.34 -7.46
C GLN A 28 11.37 -10.01 -5.97
N CYS A 29 11.18 -8.74 -5.64
CA CYS A 29 11.21 -8.34 -4.24
C CYS A 29 9.95 -8.89 -3.59
N ASP A 30 10.11 -9.99 -2.87
CA ASP A 30 9.08 -10.49 -1.97
C ASP A 30 8.92 -9.49 -0.81
N ILE A 31 7.91 -8.63 -0.93
CA ILE A 31 7.60 -7.60 0.05
C ILE A 31 7.08 -8.19 1.37
N PHE A 32 6.74 -9.48 1.41
CA PHE A 32 6.23 -10.18 2.59
C PHE A 32 7.33 -10.92 3.37
N LYS A 33 8.55 -10.99 2.83
CA LYS A 33 9.73 -11.58 3.50
C LYS A 33 10.70 -10.51 3.95
N GLY A 34 10.88 -10.39 5.27
CA GLY A 34 11.66 -9.32 5.87
C GLY A 34 11.70 -9.40 7.39
N SER A 35 11.99 -8.28 8.03
CA SER A 35 11.96 -8.12 9.47
C SER A 35 11.44 -6.75 9.88
N TRP A 36 10.99 -6.65 11.13
CA TRP A 36 10.71 -5.37 11.77
C TRP A 36 12.02 -4.74 12.22
N VAL A 37 12.23 -3.48 11.82
CA VAL A 37 13.40 -2.69 12.20
C VAL A 37 12.97 -1.44 12.94
N PHE A 38 13.72 -1.03 13.96
CA PHE A 38 13.49 0.21 14.69
C PHE A 38 13.92 1.41 13.82
N ASP A 39 13.06 2.40 13.69
CA ASP A 39 13.22 3.56 12.82
C ASP A 39 12.76 4.83 13.54
N ASN A 40 13.71 5.71 13.87
CA ASN A 40 13.42 6.95 14.59
C ASN A 40 12.50 7.91 13.81
N SER A 41 12.41 7.77 12.47
CA SER A 41 11.54 8.58 11.62
C SER A 41 10.07 8.16 11.67
N TYR A 42 9.72 7.06 12.34
CA TYR A 42 8.35 6.61 12.54
C TYR A 42 7.73 7.22 13.80
N PRO A 43 6.39 7.26 13.93
CA PRO A 43 5.37 6.74 13.01
C PRO A 43 5.19 7.58 11.73
N LEU A 44 4.44 7.05 10.76
CA LEU A 44 4.07 7.77 9.53
C LEU A 44 3.12 8.94 9.79
N TYR A 45 2.36 8.89 10.88
CA TYR A 45 1.44 9.93 11.32
C TYR A 45 1.34 9.91 12.84
N ASP A 46 1.01 11.07 13.41
CA ASP A 46 0.66 11.20 14.82
C ASP A 46 -0.84 10.95 14.97
N SER A 47 -1.22 9.86 15.64
CA SER A 47 -2.63 9.47 15.79
C SER A 47 -3.44 10.52 16.55
N THR A 48 -2.81 11.34 17.39
CA THR A 48 -3.50 12.41 18.13
C THR A 48 -4.02 13.53 17.23
N LYS A 49 -3.47 13.65 16.01
CA LYS A 49 -3.92 14.59 14.98
C LYS A 49 -5.06 14.05 14.12
N CYS A 50 -5.54 12.83 14.38
CA CYS A 50 -6.58 12.19 13.60
C CYS A 50 -7.90 12.12 14.42
N PRO A 51 -8.85 13.04 14.20
CA PRO A 51 -10.00 13.20 15.10
C PRO A 51 -11.08 12.11 14.95
N PHE A 52 -10.95 11.21 13.99
CA PHE A 52 -11.98 10.24 13.61
C PHE A 52 -11.61 8.76 13.84
N ILE A 53 -10.46 8.50 14.48
CA ILE A 53 -10.09 7.16 14.95
C ILE A 53 -11.13 6.67 15.95
N GLU A 54 -11.58 5.43 15.78
CA GLU A 54 -12.50 4.79 16.72
C GLU A 54 -11.78 4.42 18.01
N LYS A 55 -12.52 4.45 19.13
CA LYS A 55 -11.96 4.28 20.47
C LYS A 55 -11.15 2.98 20.57
N GLU A 56 -11.62 1.92 19.94
CA GLU A 56 -11.02 0.59 19.90
C GLU A 56 -9.59 0.59 19.32
N PHE A 57 -9.24 1.59 18.50
CA PHE A 57 -7.94 1.71 17.83
C PHE A 57 -7.04 2.81 18.38
N ASP A 58 -7.53 3.68 19.29
CA ASP A 58 -6.76 4.80 19.85
C ASP A 58 -6.04 4.41 21.15
N CYS A 59 -4.92 3.70 21.04
CA CYS A 59 -4.17 3.22 22.20
C CYS A 59 -3.70 4.35 23.13
N GLN A 60 -3.25 5.48 22.56
CA GLN A 60 -2.70 6.59 23.34
C GLN A 60 -3.81 7.26 24.16
N LYS A 61 -4.97 7.52 23.55
CA LYS A 61 -6.14 8.06 24.26
C LYS A 61 -6.73 7.08 25.28
N ASN A 62 -6.52 5.78 25.07
CA ASN A 62 -6.89 4.74 26.02
C ASN A 62 -5.85 4.51 27.14
N GLY A 63 -4.83 5.37 27.27
CA GLY A 63 -3.92 5.39 28.42
C GLY A 63 -2.64 4.58 28.25
N ARG A 64 -2.34 4.07 27.05
CA ARG A 64 -1.02 3.47 26.77
C ARG A 64 0.06 4.56 26.78
N THR A 65 1.06 4.40 27.64
CA THR A 65 2.11 5.41 27.86
C THR A 65 3.37 5.16 27.03
N ASP A 66 3.70 3.90 26.74
CA ASP A 66 4.84 3.55 25.90
C ASP A 66 4.59 3.91 24.43
N LYS A 67 5.64 4.33 23.72
CA LYS A 67 5.57 4.79 22.30
C LYS A 67 6.46 4.00 21.35
N ASP A 68 7.30 3.11 21.86
CA ASP A 68 8.30 2.38 21.06
C ASP A 68 7.65 1.43 20.04
N TYR A 69 6.44 0.93 20.33
CA TYR A 69 5.68 0.11 19.38
C TYR A 69 5.39 0.84 18.05
N MET A 70 5.33 2.18 18.07
CA MET A 70 5.11 2.99 16.87
C MET A 70 6.39 3.23 16.06
N LYS A 71 7.56 2.85 16.58
CA LYS A 71 8.88 3.09 15.97
C LYS A 71 9.34 1.96 15.05
N PHE A 72 8.54 0.91 14.87
CA PHE A 72 8.90 -0.21 14.00
C PHE A 72 8.40 -0.01 12.57
N ARG A 73 9.28 -0.27 11.61
CA ARG A 73 8.99 -0.33 10.18
C ARG A 73 9.27 -1.75 9.65
N TRP A 74 8.43 -2.23 8.75
CA TRP A 74 8.69 -3.46 8.01
C TRP A 74 9.76 -3.21 6.94
N GLN A 75 10.81 -4.03 6.93
CA GLN A 75 11.91 -3.96 5.96
C GLN A 75 12.01 -5.30 5.21
N PRO A 76 11.57 -5.37 3.94
CA PRO A 76 11.80 -6.54 3.10
C PRO A 76 13.30 -6.83 2.96
N SER A 77 13.66 -8.11 2.91
CA SER A 77 15.07 -8.52 2.78
C SER A 77 15.63 -8.27 1.37
N GLY A 78 14.76 -8.26 0.35
CA GLY A 78 15.15 -8.15 -1.06
C GLY A 78 15.13 -6.74 -1.63
N CYS A 79 14.52 -5.77 -0.95
CA CYS A 79 14.44 -4.39 -1.44
C CYS A 79 14.08 -3.38 -0.35
N LYS A 80 14.19 -2.10 -0.67
CA LYS A 80 13.72 -1.00 0.18
C LYS A 80 12.36 -0.52 -0.31
N LEU A 81 11.37 -0.50 0.58
CA LEU A 81 10.08 0.11 0.29
C LEU A 81 10.22 1.65 0.30
N PRO A 82 9.60 2.37 -0.64
CA PRO A 82 9.55 3.82 -0.58
C PRO A 82 8.76 4.27 0.66
N ARG A 83 9.18 5.38 1.26
CA ARG A 83 8.40 6.00 2.34
C ARG A 83 7.04 6.45 1.79
N PHE A 84 5.98 6.25 2.56
CA PHE A 84 4.65 6.70 2.17
C PHE A 84 4.61 8.22 1.99
N ASN A 85 4.03 8.66 0.87
CA ASN A 85 3.75 10.06 0.57
C ASN A 85 2.25 10.21 0.28
N GLY A 86 1.53 10.83 1.22
CA GLY A 86 0.06 10.98 1.11
C GLY A 86 -0.38 11.89 -0.04
N VAL A 87 0.41 12.90 -0.40
CA VAL A 87 0.10 13.82 -1.51
C VAL A 87 0.21 13.09 -2.85
N ASP A 88 1.28 12.31 -3.05
CA ASP A 88 1.45 11.47 -4.24
C ASP A 88 0.35 10.40 -4.33
N PHE A 89 0.03 9.77 -3.20
CA PHE A 89 -1.05 8.78 -3.13
C PHE A 89 -2.41 9.35 -3.53
N LEU A 90 -2.77 10.53 -2.99
CA LEU A 90 -4.01 11.23 -3.36
C LEU A 90 -4.01 11.67 -4.83
N THR A 91 -2.87 12.12 -5.35
CA THR A 91 -2.72 12.48 -6.76
C THR A 91 -3.05 11.29 -7.67
N LYS A 92 -2.52 10.10 -7.34
CA LYS A 92 -2.79 8.85 -8.06
C LYS A 92 -4.23 8.34 -7.90
N LEU A 93 -4.86 8.64 -6.77
CA LEU A 93 -6.26 8.30 -6.48
C LEU A 93 -7.28 9.32 -6.99
N LYS A 94 -6.86 10.43 -7.60
CA LYS A 94 -7.78 11.46 -8.10
C LYS A 94 -8.79 10.84 -9.07
N GLY A 95 -10.08 11.11 -8.82
CA GLY A 95 -11.20 10.57 -9.61
C GLY A 95 -11.47 9.07 -9.41
N LYS A 96 -10.83 8.42 -8.43
CA LYS A 96 -11.02 7.00 -8.11
C LYS A 96 -11.62 6.85 -6.71
N ARG A 97 -12.17 5.66 -6.45
CA ARG A 97 -12.68 5.25 -5.13
C ARG A 97 -11.92 4.02 -4.69
N LEU A 98 -11.40 4.04 -3.46
CA LEU A 98 -10.79 2.90 -2.78
C LEU A 98 -11.73 2.44 -1.67
N MET A 99 -12.04 1.14 -1.63
CA MET A 99 -12.95 0.56 -0.65
C MET A 99 -12.28 -0.63 0.04
N PHE A 100 -12.38 -0.66 1.37
CA PHE A 100 -12.00 -1.80 2.19
C PHE A 100 -13.27 -2.59 2.51
N VAL A 101 -13.28 -3.89 2.24
CA VAL A 101 -14.41 -4.78 2.49
C VAL A 101 -13.91 -5.93 3.35
N GLY A 102 -14.57 -6.18 4.47
CA GLY A 102 -14.20 -7.24 5.39
C GLY A 102 -14.73 -6.98 6.79
N ASP A 103 -13.96 -7.41 7.78
CA ASP A 103 -14.31 -7.33 9.19
C ASP A 103 -13.68 -6.09 9.88
N SER A 104 -13.55 -6.16 11.20
CA SER A 104 -12.95 -5.12 12.02
C SER A 104 -11.48 -4.84 11.68
N LEU A 105 -10.73 -5.81 11.12
CA LEU A 105 -9.35 -5.58 10.67
C LEU A 105 -9.32 -4.71 9.41
N SER A 106 -10.25 -4.93 8.48
CA SER A 106 -10.40 -4.07 7.30
C SER A 106 -10.78 -2.64 7.70
N LEU A 107 -11.66 -2.48 8.71
CA LEU A 107 -12.00 -1.17 9.27
C LEU A 107 -10.78 -0.47 9.88
N ASN A 108 -9.97 -1.21 10.67
CA ASN A 108 -8.74 -0.70 11.25
C ASN A 108 -7.74 -0.21 10.18
N GLN A 109 -7.55 -1.00 9.11
CA GLN A 109 -6.69 -0.61 7.99
C GLN A 109 -7.19 0.65 7.27
N TRP A 110 -8.51 0.76 7.05
CA TRP A 110 -9.12 1.95 6.46
C TRP A 110 -8.93 3.20 7.33
N GLN A 111 -9.07 3.08 8.65
CA GLN A 111 -8.81 4.19 9.58
C GLN A 111 -7.34 4.62 9.58
N SER A 112 -6.41 3.64 9.58
CA SER A 112 -4.98 3.94 9.48
C SER A 112 -4.64 4.71 8.20
N LEU A 113 -5.18 4.28 7.05
CA LEU A 113 -4.96 4.99 5.78
C LEU A 113 -5.57 6.39 5.80
N THR A 114 -6.82 6.54 6.24
CA THR A 114 -7.49 7.85 6.28
C THR A 114 -6.78 8.84 7.20
N CYS A 115 -6.22 8.40 8.33
CA CYS A 115 -5.38 9.24 9.18
C CYS A 115 -4.07 9.64 8.51
N MET A 116 -3.36 8.71 7.85
CA MET A 116 -2.16 9.03 7.08
C MET A 116 -2.43 10.10 6.02
N LEU A 117 -3.58 10.01 5.34
CA LEU A 117 -3.96 10.99 4.33
C LEU A 117 -4.35 12.33 4.94
N HIS A 118 -5.14 12.34 6.02
CA HIS A 118 -5.54 13.56 6.71
C HIS A 118 -4.33 14.36 7.20
N VAL A 119 -3.35 13.68 7.82
CA VAL A 119 -2.13 14.33 8.30
C VAL A 119 -1.22 14.79 7.15
N ALA A 120 -1.26 14.13 5.99
CA ALA A 120 -0.48 14.53 4.82
C ALA A 120 -1.02 15.81 4.13
N VAL A 121 -2.32 16.10 4.27
CA VAL A 121 -2.99 17.30 3.73
C VAL A 121 -3.87 17.97 4.79
N PRO A 122 -3.29 18.57 5.85
CA PRO A 122 -4.04 19.01 7.03
C PRO A 122 -5.09 20.09 6.75
N GLU A 123 -4.86 20.93 5.73
CA GLU A 123 -5.78 22.00 5.34
C GLU A 123 -6.89 21.53 4.38
N ALA A 124 -6.80 20.29 3.88
CA ALA A 124 -7.83 19.76 2.98
C ALA A 124 -9.11 19.48 3.76
N LYS A 125 -10.20 20.12 3.32
CA LYS A 125 -11.53 19.83 3.84
C LYS A 125 -11.91 18.40 3.49
N TYR A 126 -12.66 17.75 4.36
CA TYR A 126 -13.15 16.39 4.13
C TYR A 126 -14.55 16.21 4.70
N THR A 127 -15.24 15.20 4.21
CA THR A 127 -16.49 14.70 4.78
C THR A 127 -16.29 13.28 5.24
N LEU A 128 -16.88 12.95 6.38
CA LEU A 128 -16.90 11.61 6.95
C LEU A 128 -18.35 11.24 7.27
N GLN A 129 -18.84 10.18 6.64
CA GLN A 129 -20.19 9.66 6.84
C GLN A 129 -20.11 8.20 7.26
N ARG A 130 -20.86 7.83 8.30
CA ARG A 130 -21.01 6.45 8.76
C ARG A 130 -22.49 6.10 8.74
N ILE A 131 -22.88 5.16 7.87
CA ILE A 131 -24.26 4.74 7.66
C ILE A 131 -24.32 3.21 7.68
N GLY A 132 -24.89 2.65 8.75
CA GLY A 132 -24.87 1.20 8.96
C GLY A 132 -23.44 0.66 8.95
N GLY A 133 -23.17 -0.36 8.13
CA GLY A 133 -21.82 -0.92 7.96
C GLY A 133 -20.90 -0.12 7.01
N LEU A 134 -21.37 0.97 6.40
CA LEU A 134 -20.58 1.75 5.44
C LEU A 134 -19.97 2.99 6.09
N SER A 135 -18.64 3.09 6.04
CA SER A 135 -17.88 4.30 6.37
C SER A 135 -17.31 4.93 5.09
N LYS A 136 -17.64 6.20 4.83
CA LYS A 136 -17.18 6.96 3.66
C LYS A 136 -16.37 8.17 4.12
N PHE A 137 -15.12 8.24 3.69
CA PHE A 137 -14.22 9.39 3.86
C PHE A 137 -13.92 9.98 2.49
N GLU A 138 -14.15 11.28 2.32
CA GLU A 138 -14.00 11.98 1.04
C GLU A 138 -13.39 13.36 1.25
N PHE A 139 -12.22 13.61 0.66
CA PHE A 139 -11.66 14.96 0.60
C PHE A 139 -12.51 15.84 -0.32
N SER A 140 -12.88 17.02 0.16
CA SER A 140 -13.60 18.04 -0.59
C SER A 140 -12.59 18.85 -1.40
N GLY A 141 -12.63 18.70 -2.72
CA GLY A 141 -11.78 19.40 -3.68
C GLY A 141 -12.52 19.63 -4.99
#